data_AF-A0A3S0J8J9-F1
#
_entry.id   AF-A0A3S0J8J9-F1
#
_cell.length_a   1.000
_cell.length_b   1.000
_cell.length_c   1.000
_cell.angle_alpha   90.00
_cell.angle_beta   90.00
_cell.angle_gamma   90.00
#
_symmetry.space_group_name_H-M   'P 1'
#
loop_
_entity.id
_entity.type
_entity.pdbx_description
1 polymer ?
#
loop_
_entity_poly.entity_id
_entity_poly.type
_entity_poly.pdbx_seq_one_letter_code
_entity_poly.pdbx_strand_id
1 'polypeptide(L)'
;MMKMTESEAYRGRGAWPTKGTGGTIKRTTVKRVPVYKPGPYYMLSDNDANRVGLRPFLLQYAGQKVDLNEMAVYHGVLGIQALLVGRGLECPMNGVFTSETDIAVRLAQKQLGLTADGIVGKNTMRALLLPLIKRTAAEASGQDWHAVYGILANEGAFDPGAVGVLDPNDVGLAQINLPSHPNVSFSDAFCPSTAVKFVAGLIAQGLSVFHDERDAVASYNLGVGGTKMWINAGRPESWTPPWDTTGRARNVRTYIDRILTQADKDGVK
;
A
#
# COMPACT_ATOMS: atom_id res chain seq x y z
N MET A 1 3.27 -0.56 -28.25
CA MET A 1 2.55 -0.50 -26.96
C MET A 1 2.52 -1.90 -26.37
N MET A 2 3.16 -2.11 -25.22
CA MET A 2 3.14 -3.40 -24.52
C MET A 2 1.80 -3.50 -23.78
N LYS A 3 1.00 -4.55 -24.06
CA LYS A 3 -0.26 -4.79 -23.35
C LYS A 3 0.07 -5.09 -21.88
N MET A 4 -0.35 -4.22 -20.97
CA MET A 4 -0.29 -4.47 -19.53
C MET A 4 -1.14 -5.70 -19.21
N THR A 5 -0.61 -6.60 -18.39
CA THR A 5 -1.39 -7.72 -17.85
C THR A 5 -2.43 -7.20 -16.86
N GLU A 6 -3.54 -7.92 -16.67
CA GLU A 6 -4.59 -7.54 -15.71
C GLU A 6 -4.01 -7.39 -14.28
N SER A 7 -2.96 -8.15 -13.94
CA SER A 7 -2.24 -8.03 -12.66
C SER A 7 -1.42 -6.74 -12.49
N GLU A 8 -0.99 -6.11 -13.58
CA GLU A 8 -0.25 -4.85 -13.57
C GLU A 8 -1.18 -3.63 -13.57
N ALA A 9 -2.41 -3.79 -14.07
CA ALA A 9 -3.42 -2.74 -14.09
C ALA A 9 -4.02 -2.44 -12.70
N TYR A 10 -3.99 -3.41 -11.78
CA TYR A 10 -4.54 -3.30 -10.42
C TYR A 10 -3.49 -3.00 -9.35
N ARG A 11 -2.20 -2.95 -9.68
CA ARG A 11 -1.16 -2.53 -8.73
C ARG A 11 -0.96 -1.03 -8.90
N GLY A 12 -1.18 -0.24 -7.85
CA GLY A 12 -0.76 1.16 -7.85
C GLY A 12 0.69 1.30 -8.35
N ARG A 13 0.97 2.31 -9.18
CA ARG A 13 2.32 2.79 -9.47
C ARG A 13 2.89 3.36 -8.17
N GLY A 14 3.68 2.57 -7.44
CA GLY A 14 4.33 3.06 -6.21
C GLY A 14 5.85 3.13 -6.31
N ALA A 15 6.53 2.95 -5.17
CA ALA A 15 7.93 2.63 -5.06
C ALA A 15 8.28 1.20 -5.50
N TRP A 16 7.33 0.27 -5.65
CA TRP A 16 7.64 -1.08 -6.15
C TRP A 16 7.98 -1.27 -7.65
N PRO A 17 7.91 -0.28 -8.58
CA PRO A 17 8.29 -0.52 -9.96
C PRO A 17 9.81 -0.60 -10.07
N THR A 18 10.24 -1.50 -10.95
CA THR A 18 11.67 -1.71 -11.25
C THR A 18 12.38 -0.47 -11.80
N LYS A 19 11.61 0.54 -12.21
CA LYS A 19 12.08 1.83 -12.74
C LYS A 19 12.52 2.83 -11.67
N GLY A 20 12.21 2.62 -10.39
CA GLY A 20 12.56 3.55 -9.31
C GLY A 20 11.78 4.87 -9.35
N THR A 21 10.49 4.79 -9.67
CA THR A 21 9.60 5.95 -9.74
C THR A 21 9.57 6.67 -8.39
N GLY A 22 9.61 8.01 -8.42
CA GLY A 22 9.65 8.86 -7.20
C GLY A 22 11.00 8.88 -6.47
N GLY A 23 12.08 8.39 -7.09
CA GLY A 23 13.43 8.45 -6.50
C GLY A 23 13.80 7.26 -5.62
N THR A 24 13.04 6.17 -5.70
CA THR A 24 13.38 4.88 -5.06
C THR A 24 14.53 4.19 -5.78
N ILE A 25 15.29 3.38 -5.05
CA ILE A 25 16.57 2.86 -5.52
C ILE A 25 16.70 1.36 -5.29
N LYS A 26 17.73 0.77 -5.91
CA LYS A 26 18.22 -0.57 -5.60
C LYS A 26 19.74 -0.57 -5.59
N ARG A 27 20.31 -1.33 -4.67
CA ARG A 27 21.73 -1.63 -4.65
C ARG A 27 22.02 -2.78 -5.61
N THR A 28 23.05 -2.60 -6.42
CA THR A 28 23.64 -3.64 -7.27
C THR A 28 25.16 -3.58 -7.16
N THR A 29 25.87 -4.33 -7.99
CA THR A 29 27.33 -4.41 -7.95
C THR A 29 27.88 -4.38 -9.36
N VAL A 30 28.84 -3.49 -9.60
CA VAL A 30 29.58 -3.41 -10.86
C VAL A 30 31.05 -3.59 -10.53
N LYS A 31 31.69 -4.63 -11.09
CA LYS A 31 33.10 -4.97 -10.79
C LYS A 31 33.40 -5.05 -9.28
N ARG A 32 32.52 -5.68 -8.51
CA ARG A 32 32.58 -5.81 -7.02
C ARG A 32 32.40 -4.51 -6.22
N VAL A 33 32.14 -3.38 -6.89
CA VAL A 33 31.82 -2.11 -6.23
C VAL A 33 30.30 -1.97 -6.11
N PRO A 34 29.76 -1.70 -4.91
CA PRO A 34 28.35 -1.36 -4.73
C PRO A 34 27.99 -0.13 -5.56
N VAL A 35 26.88 -0.19 -6.28
CA VAL A 35 26.33 0.98 -6.97
C VAL A 35 24.82 1.02 -6.79
N TYR A 36 24.26 2.21 -6.72
CA TYR A 36 22.84 2.45 -6.55
C TYR A 36 22.24 2.92 -7.87
N LYS A 37 21.09 2.35 -8.23
CA LYS A 37 20.35 2.67 -9.45
C LYS A 37 18.88 2.85 -9.10
N PRO A 38 18.09 3.51 -9.96
CA PRO A 38 16.64 3.49 -9.82
C PRO A 38 16.12 2.05 -9.67
N GLY A 39 15.25 1.84 -8.70
CA GLY A 39 14.79 0.52 -8.32
C GLY A 39 13.74 0.57 -7.22
N PRO A 40 13.20 -0.58 -6.81
CA PRO A 40 11.92 -0.57 -6.13
C PRO A 40 11.98 -0.31 -4.62
N TYR A 41 13.12 0.05 -4.03
CA TYR A 41 13.28 0.01 -2.59
C TYR A 41 13.44 1.38 -1.96
N TYR A 42 12.86 1.51 -0.77
CA TYR A 42 13.26 2.54 0.19
C TYR A 42 14.45 2.00 0.97
N MET A 43 15.61 2.63 0.79
CA MET A 43 16.83 2.23 1.45
C MET A 43 17.82 3.40 1.47
N LEU A 44 18.86 3.28 2.29
CA LEU A 44 19.94 4.27 2.33
C LEU A 44 20.72 4.28 1.00
N SER A 45 20.94 5.49 0.50
CA SER A 45 21.86 5.77 -0.61
C SER A 45 23.28 5.98 -0.07
N ASP A 46 24.31 5.64 -0.85
CA ASP A 46 25.71 5.98 -0.54
C ASP A 46 26.07 7.44 -0.82
N ASN A 47 25.18 8.17 -1.50
CA ASN A 47 25.28 9.59 -1.75
C ASN A 47 24.12 10.33 -1.07
N ASP A 48 24.45 11.29 -0.21
CA ASP A 48 23.49 12.10 0.54
C ASP A 48 22.53 12.90 -0.34
N ALA A 49 22.97 13.34 -1.52
CA ALA A 49 22.12 14.04 -2.47
C ALA A 49 21.03 13.14 -3.08
N ASN A 50 21.18 11.82 -2.99
CA ASN A 50 20.27 10.82 -3.55
C ASN A 50 19.49 10.05 -2.47
N ARG A 51 19.36 10.58 -1.25
CA ARG A 51 18.53 9.96 -0.21
C ARG A 51 17.07 9.87 -0.66
N VAL A 52 16.48 8.70 -0.50
CA VAL A 52 15.07 8.46 -0.86
C VAL A 52 14.18 9.41 -0.05
N GLY A 53 13.29 10.14 -0.73
CA GLY A 53 12.40 11.13 -0.13
C GLY A 53 12.97 12.56 0.00
N LEU A 54 14.26 12.79 -0.30
CA LEU A 54 14.86 14.13 -0.22
C LEU A 54 14.48 15.05 -1.41
N ARG A 55 14.30 14.46 -2.58
CA ARG A 55 14.19 15.18 -3.86
C ARG A 55 13.02 16.18 -3.94
N PRO A 56 11.82 15.94 -3.38
CA PRO A 56 10.78 16.97 -3.27
C PRO A 56 11.25 18.31 -2.71
N PHE A 57 12.02 18.29 -1.62
CA PHE A 57 12.49 19.51 -0.97
C PHE A 57 13.51 20.26 -1.84
N LEU A 58 14.40 19.53 -2.50
CA LEU A 58 15.40 20.12 -3.40
C LEU A 58 14.73 20.80 -4.60
N LEU A 59 13.72 20.15 -5.19
CA LEU A 59 12.93 20.72 -6.29
C LEU A 59 12.18 21.97 -5.82
N GLN A 60 11.50 21.89 -4.68
CA GLN A 60 10.77 23.03 -4.12
C GLN A 60 11.70 24.21 -3.79
N TYR A 61 12.85 23.95 -3.16
CA TYR A 61 13.86 24.96 -2.86
C TYR A 61 14.39 25.63 -4.13
N ALA A 62 14.56 24.86 -5.22
CA ALA A 62 14.96 25.37 -6.52
C ALA A 62 13.83 26.07 -7.30
N GLY A 63 12.64 26.23 -6.72
CA GLY A 63 11.47 26.80 -7.40
C GLY A 63 10.92 25.93 -8.53
N GLN A 64 11.25 24.64 -8.54
CA GLN A 64 10.83 23.67 -9.54
C GLN A 64 9.54 22.96 -9.11
N LYS A 65 8.74 22.54 -10.10
CA LYS A 65 7.54 21.73 -9.86
C LYS A 65 7.95 20.37 -9.27
N VAL A 66 7.30 20.00 -8.17
CA VAL A 66 7.46 18.67 -7.57
C VAL A 66 6.46 17.70 -8.23
N ASP A 67 6.96 16.56 -8.71
CA ASP A 67 6.12 15.50 -9.27
C ASP A 67 5.37 14.74 -8.15
N LEU A 68 4.18 14.23 -8.47
CA LEU A 68 3.36 13.49 -7.51
C LEU A 68 4.10 12.26 -6.95
N ASN A 69 4.86 11.54 -7.76
CA ASN A 69 5.56 10.35 -7.30
C ASN A 69 6.70 10.69 -6.34
N GLU A 70 7.35 11.85 -6.52
CA GLU A 70 8.38 12.34 -5.59
C GLU A 70 7.73 12.63 -4.22
N MET A 71 6.58 13.31 -4.21
CA MET A 71 5.81 13.55 -2.99
C MET A 71 5.28 12.28 -2.34
N ALA A 72 4.84 11.30 -3.15
CA ALA A 72 4.35 10.02 -2.66
C ALA A 72 5.47 9.20 -2.01
N VAL A 73 6.68 9.19 -2.58
CA VAL A 73 7.84 8.53 -1.98
C VAL A 73 8.24 9.21 -0.67
N TYR A 74 8.24 10.54 -0.60
CA TYR A 74 8.47 11.27 0.65
C TYR A 74 7.47 10.86 1.75
N HIS A 75 6.18 10.82 1.43
CA HIS A 75 5.17 10.36 2.39
C HIS A 75 5.29 8.86 2.71
N GLY A 76 5.74 8.05 1.74
CA GLY A 76 6.05 6.65 1.96
C GLY A 76 7.15 6.45 3.00
N VAL A 77 8.21 7.28 2.95
CA VAL A 77 9.27 7.29 3.98
C VAL A 77 8.71 7.72 5.33
N LEU A 78 7.86 8.75 5.39
CA LEU A 78 7.16 9.12 6.64
C LEU A 78 6.34 7.97 7.21
N GLY A 79 5.62 7.23 6.36
CA GLY A 79 4.85 6.05 6.76
C GLY A 79 5.75 4.95 7.34
N ILE A 80 6.91 4.69 6.74
CA ILE A 80 7.91 3.76 7.26
C ILE A 80 8.41 4.24 8.63
N GLN A 81 8.84 5.50 8.73
CA GLN A 81 9.35 6.09 9.96
C GLN A 81 8.31 6.04 11.09
N ALA A 82 7.03 6.34 10.78
CA ALA A 82 5.93 6.22 11.74
C ALA A 82 5.74 4.78 12.24
N LEU A 83 5.83 3.78 11.36
CA LEU A 83 5.76 2.37 11.76
C LEU A 83 6.95 1.95 12.63
N LEU A 84 8.15 2.47 12.37
CA LEU A 84 9.34 2.22 13.19
C LEU A 84 9.19 2.85 14.59
N VAL A 85 8.78 4.11 14.66
CA VAL A 85 8.50 4.81 15.93
C VAL A 85 7.39 4.10 16.71
N GLY A 86 6.32 3.68 16.04
CA GLY A 86 5.23 2.92 16.66
C GLY A 86 5.65 1.54 17.22
N ARG A 87 6.84 1.06 16.86
CA ARG A 87 7.48 -0.14 17.43
C ARG A 87 8.46 0.17 18.57
N GLY A 88 8.55 1.43 18.99
CA GLY A 88 9.46 1.89 20.04
C GLY A 88 10.91 2.04 19.58
N LEU A 89 11.16 2.16 18.27
CA LEU A 89 12.49 2.41 17.73
C LEU A 89 12.73 3.91 17.57
N GLU A 90 13.93 4.36 17.93
CA GLU A 90 14.36 5.73 17.65
C GLU A 90 14.55 5.92 16.15
N CYS A 91 13.74 6.79 15.56
CA CYS A 91 13.79 7.10 14.14
C CYS A 91 13.30 8.53 13.91
N PRO A 92 14.00 9.35 13.10
CA PRO A 92 13.48 10.65 12.71
C PRO A 92 12.20 10.47 11.87
N MET A 93 11.24 11.39 12.00
CA MET A 93 10.04 11.48 11.16
C MET A 93 10.14 12.70 10.26
N ASN A 94 11.00 12.63 9.26
CA ASN A 94 11.33 13.74 8.36
C ASN A 94 11.09 13.42 6.87
N GLY A 95 10.60 12.22 6.55
CA GLY A 95 10.32 11.76 5.19
C GLY A 95 11.55 11.58 4.30
N VAL A 96 12.75 11.58 4.89
CA VAL A 96 14.01 11.32 4.19
C VAL A 96 14.65 10.08 4.78
N PHE A 97 15.04 9.12 3.92
CA PHE A 97 15.64 7.87 4.36
C PHE A 97 17.13 8.08 4.68
N THR A 98 17.43 8.37 5.95
CA THR A 98 18.79 8.64 6.47
C THR A 98 19.45 7.41 7.08
N SER A 99 20.69 7.55 7.55
CA SER A 99 21.41 6.53 8.34
C SER A 99 20.63 6.06 9.56
N GLU A 100 19.97 6.99 10.26
CA GLU A 100 19.17 6.68 11.45
C GLU A 100 17.94 5.85 11.07
N THR A 101 17.33 6.15 9.91
CA THR A 101 16.22 5.35 9.36
C THR A 101 16.71 3.95 8.98
N ASP A 102 17.88 3.81 8.34
CA ASP A 102 18.47 2.50 8.02
C ASP A 102 18.74 1.65 9.27
N ILE A 103 19.31 2.25 10.32
CA ILE A 103 19.54 1.59 11.60
C ILE A 103 18.22 1.09 12.19
N ALA A 104 17.20 1.95 12.25
CA ALA A 104 15.88 1.57 12.76
C ALA A 104 15.24 0.47 11.92
N VAL A 105 15.35 0.52 10.58
CA VAL A 105 14.85 -0.54 9.70
C VAL A 105 15.55 -1.87 9.97
N ARG A 106 16.88 -1.90 10.10
CA ARG A 106 17.63 -3.13 10.41
C ARG A 106 17.22 -3.72 11.75
N LEU A 107 17.03 -2.89 12.77
CA LEU A 107 16.53 -3.32 14.08
C LEU A 107 15.12 -3.91 13.98
N ALA A 108 14.21 -3.25 13.26
CA ALA A 108 12.87 -3.75 13.02
C ALA A 108 12.88 -5.08 12.26
N GLN A 109 13.68 -5.20 11.19
CA GLN A 109 13.86 -6.43 10.42
C GLN A 109 14.33 -7.57 11.33
N LYS A 110 15.33 -7.33 12.18
CA LYS A 110 15.80 -8.33 13.17
C LYS A 110 14.69 -8.75 14.14
N GLN A 111 13.94 -7.78 14.70
CA GLN A 111 12.80 -8.07 15.57
C GLN A 111 11.67 -8.85 14.88
N LEU A 112 11.54 -8.68 13.57
CA LEU A 112 10.52 -9.33 12.73
C LEU A 112 11.01 -10.65 12.11
N GLY A 113 12.22 -11.12 12.45
CA GLY A 113 12.78 -12.36 11.91
C GLY A 113 13.15 -12.28 10.41
N LEU A 114 13.35 -11.06 9.89
CA LEU A 114 13.79 -10.82 8.52
C LEU A 114 15.31 -10.63 8.46
N THR A 115 15.88 -10.76 7.25
CA THR A 115 17.26 -10.33 7.00
C THR A 115 17.38 -8.83 7.28
N ALA A 116 18.28 -8.45 8.19
CA ALA A 116 18.53 -7.06 8.58
C ALA A 116 19.42 -6.33 7.57
N ASP A 117 18.97 -6.22 6.32
CA ASP A 117 19.70 -5.63 5.19
C ASP A 117 19.46 -4.13 5.00
N GLY A 118 18.54 -3.51 5.75
CA GLY A 118 18.19 -2.10 5.65
C GLY A 118 17.31 -1.77 4.44
N ILE A 119 16.85 -2.79 3.70
CA ILE A 119 16.05 -2.63 2.48
C ILE A 119 14.57 -2.77 2.84
N VAL A 120 13.81 -1.70 2.65
CA VAL A 120 12.36 -1.74 2.78
C VAL A 120 11.74 -2.09 1.43
N GLY A 121 11.48 -3.39 1.26
CA GLY A 121 10.68 -3.96 0.17
C GLY A 121 9.30 -4.42 0.65
N LYS A 122 8.52 -5.05 -0.24
CA LYS A 122 7.19 -5.60 0.06
C LYS A 122 7.18 -6.47 1.32
N ASN A 123 8.17 -7.34 1.51
CA ASN A 123 8.24 -8.23 2.69
C ASN A 123 8.45 -7.45 4.00
N THR A 124 9.34 -6.46 3.99
CA THR A 124 9.57 -5.57 5.15
C THR A 124 8.32 -4.78 5.47
N MET A 125 7.66 -4.18 4.47
CA MET A 125 6.42 -3.41 4.68
C MET A 125 5.27 -4.27 5.23
N ARG A 126 5.06 -5.47 4.66
CA ARG A 126 4.07 -6.42 5.17
C ARG A 126 4.29 -6.72 6.65
N ALA A 127 5.52 -7.03 7.04
CA ALA A 127 5.87 -7.35 8.42
C ALA A 127 5.71 -6.16 9.37
N LEU A 128 6.03 -4.94 8.91
CA LEU A 128 5.83 -3.70 9.68
C LEU A 128 4.34 -3.38 9.88
N LEU A 129 3.50 -3.60 8.86
CA LEU A 129 2.07 -3.30 8.89
C LEU A 129 1.26 -4.34 9.67
N LEU A 130 1.66 -5.60 9.67
CA LEU A 130 0.86 -6.70 10.20
C LEU A 130 0.35 -6.47 11.64
N PRO A 131 1.16 -6.01 12.62
CA PRO A 131 0.65 -5.73 13.97
C PRO A 131 -0.42 -4.62 14.01
N LEU A 132 -0.29 -3.60 13.16
CA LEU A 132 -1.27 -2.53 13.03
C LEU A 132 -2.57 -3.05 12.38
N ILE A 133 -2.47 -3.85 11.33
CA ILE A 133 -3.61 -4.49 10.67
C ILE A 133 -4.38 -5.37 11.65
N LYS A 134 -3.70 -6.28 12.36
CA LYS A 134 -4.32 -7.19 13.34
C LYS A 134 -5.08 -6.43 14.43
N ARG A 135 -4.44 -5.43 15.05
CA ARG A 135 -5.09 -4.61 16.08
C ARG A 135 -6.29 -3.83 15.55
N THR A 136 -6.12 -3.14 14.43
CA THR A 136 -7.18 -2.27 13.89
C THR A 136 -8.39 -3.08 13.42
N ALA A 137 -8.18 -4.24 12.80
CA ALA A 137 -9.27 -5.13 12.39
C ALA A 137 -10.08 -5.64 13.60
N ALA A 138 -9.38 -6.07 14.66
CA ALA A 138 -9.99 -6.50 15.91
C ALA A 138 -10.77 -5.36 16.58
N GLU A 139 -10.21 -4.14 16.65
CA GLU A 139 -10.87 -2.96 17.21
C GLU A 139 -12.10 -2.53 16.40
N ALA A 140 -12.05 -2.59 15.08
CA ALA A 140 -13.12 -2.09 14.20
C ALA A 140 -14.32 -3.05 14.10
N SER A 141 -14.08 -4.36 14.17
CA SER A 141 -15.11 -5.36 13.83
C SER A 141 -15.15 -6.60 14.73
N GLY A 142 -14.14 -6.79 15.59
CA GLY A 142 -13.98 -8.03 16.36
C GLY A 142 -13.71 -9.28 15.52
N GLN A 143 -13.47 -9.12 14.22
CA GLN A 143 -13.26 -10.22 13.26
C GLN A 143 -11.78 -10.41 12.92
N ASP A 144 -11.54 -11.43 12.08
CA ASP A 144 -10.25 -11.77 11.53
C ASP A 144 -9.69 -10.65 10.62
N TRP A 145 -8.37 -10.58 10.53
CA TRP A 145 -7.60 -9.50 9.89
C TRP A 145 -7.30 -9.78 8.41
N HIS A 146 -7.60 -10.98 7.92
CA HIS A 146 -7.30 -11.45 6.56
C HIS A 146 -7.91 -10.56 5.48
N ALA A 147 -9.16 -10.10 5.66
CA ALA A 147 -9.82 -9.20 4.73
C ALA A 147 -9.06 -7.86 4.57
N VAL A 148 -8.69 -7.23 5.69
CA VAL A 148 -7.95 -5.95 5.69
C VAL A 148 -6.57 -6.12 5.05
N TYR A 149 -5.86 -7.19 5.41
CA TYR A 149 -4.56 -7.52 4.83
C TYR A 149 -4.66 -7.75 3.31
N GLY A 150 -5.62 -8.56 2.88
CA GLY A 150 -5.81 -8.90 1.47
C GLY A 150 -6.17 -7.69 0.62
N ILE A 151 -6.98 -6.76 1.15
CA ILE A 151 -7.30 -5.50 0.47
C ILE A 151 -6.05 -4.64 0.31
N LEU A 152 -5.28 -4.40 1.38
CA LEU A 152 -4.05 -3.61 1.27
C LEU A 152 -3.01 -4.25 0.34
N ALA A 153 -2.99 -5.59 0.25
CA ALA A 153 -2.19 -6.34 -0.71
C ALA A 153 -2.68 -6.16 -2.16
N ASN A 154 -3.99 -6.04 -2.36
CA ASN A 154 -4.61 -5.86 -3.66
C ASN A 154 -4.48 -4.43 -4.18
N GLU A 155 -4.74 -3.44 -3.32
CA GLU A 155 -4.77 -2.01 -3.68
C GLU A 155 -3.36 -1.44 -3.87
N GLY A 156 -2.65 -1.21 -2.76
CA GLY A 156 -1.33 -0.60 -2.78
C GLY A 156 -0.18 -1.61 -2.88
N ALA A 157 -0.45 -2.92 -2.87
CA ALA A 157 0.58 -3.96 -2.76
C ALA A 157 1.54 -3.76 -1.58
N PHE A 158 1.03 -3.18 -0.48
CA PHE A 158 1.79 -2.73 0.71
C PHE A 158 2.83 -1.63 0.45
N ASP A 159 2.71 -0.90 -0.66
CA ASP A 159 3.52 0.28 -0.94
C ASP A 159 3.01 1.51 -0.18
N PRO A 160 3.80 2.09 0.73
CA PRO A 160 3.38 3.28 1.45
C PRO A 160 3.39 4.53 0.57
N GLY A 161 4.03 4.50 -0.61
CA GLY A 161 4.05 5.60 -1.59
C GLY A 161 3.35 5.25 -2.91
N ALA A 162 2.37 4.34 -2.91
CA ALA A 162 1.60 4.01 -4.11
C ALA A 162 0.79 5.20 -4.66
N VAL A 163 0.71 5.28 -5.98
CA VAL A 163 -0.09 6.22 -6.78
C VAL A 163 -0.77 5.44 -7.91
N GLY A 164 -2.05 5.63 -8.16
CA GLY A 164 -2.79 4.84 -9.14
C GLY A 164 -2.24 4.94 -10.56
N VAL A 165 -2.28 3.81 -11.29
CA VAL A 165 -1.87 3.77 -12.70
C VAL A 165 -2.91 4.42 -13.61
N LEU A 166 -4.18 4.11 -13.33
CA LEU A 166 -5.32 4.56 -14.11
C LEU A 166 -5.81 5.93 -13.65
N ASP A 167 -5.88 6.13 -12.33
CA ASP A 167 -6.24 7.40 -11.72
C ASP A 167 -5.16 7.84 -10.72
N PRO A 168 -4.42 8.93 -10.98
CA PRO A 168 -3.38 9.43 -10.06
C PRO A 168 -3.96 9.98 -8.73
N ASN A 169 -5.28 10.12 -8.61
CA ASN A 169 -5.92 10.49 -7.34
C ASN A 169 -5.98 9.33 -6.33
N ASP A 170 -5.78 8.09 -6.77
CA ASP A 170 -5.76 6.91 -5.92
C ASP A 170 -4.37 6.78 -5.28
N VAL A 171 -4.24 7.04 -3.98
CA VAL A 171 -2.90 7.12 -3.36
C VAL A 171 -2.77 6.32 -2.07
N GLY A 172 -1.52 6.00 -1.73
CA GLY A 172 -1.15 5.26 -0.53
C GLY A 172 -1.54 3.79 -0.55
N LEU A 173 -1.37 3.15 0.61
CA LEU A 173 -1.54 1.70 0.83
C LEU A 173 -2.94 1.19 0.45
N ALA A 174 -3.96 2.01 0.68
CA ALA A 174 -5.36 1.67 0.42
C ALA A 174 -5.90 2.23 -0.90
N GLN A 175 -5.04 2.91 -1.70
CA GLN A 175 -5.44 3.57 -2.96
C GLN A 175 -6.68 4.48 -2.75
N ILE A 176 -6.64 5.31 -1.71
CA ILE A 176 -7.74 6.21 -1.38
C ILE A 176 -7.84 7.28 -2.46
N ASN A 177 -8.99 7.31 -3.15
CA ASN A 177 -9.29 8.34 -4.13
C ASN A 177 -9.58 9.67 -3.44
N LEU A 178 -8.68 10.66 -3.55
CA LEU A 178 -8.80 11.92 -2.82
C LEU A 178 -10.07 12.74 -3.17
N PRO A 179 -10.47 12.93 -4.45
CA PRO A 179 -11.70 13.64 -4.78
C PRO A 179 -12.97 12.98 -4.21
N SER A 180 -12.99 11.65 -4.14
CA SER A 180 -14.11 10.89 -3.57
C SER A 180 -14.12 10.90 -2.03
N HIS A 181 -13.00 11.29 -1.39
CA HIS A 181 -12.82 11.31 0.06
C HIS A 181 -12.24 12.66 0.51
N PRO A 182 -12.98 13.78 0.37
CA PRO A 182 -12.45 15.14 0.59
C PRO A 182 -12.04 15.42 2.05
N ASN A 183 -12.44 14.57 3.00
CA ASN A 183 -12.05 14.68 4.40
C ASN A 183 -10.69 14.01 4.71
N VAL A 184 -10.12 13.28 3.76
CA VAL A 184 -8.78 12.68 3.89
C VAL A 184 -7.79 13.65 3.25
N SER A 185 -6.86 14.19 4.06
CA SER A 185 -5.81 15.05 3.50
C SER A 185 -4.87 14.25 2.61
N PHE A 186 -4.16 14.94 1.72
CA PHE A 186 -3.13 14.30 0.86
C PHE A 186 -2.13 13.50 1.69
N SER A 187 -1.65 14.05 2.82
CA SER A 187 -0.68 13.39 3.69
C SER A 187 -1.28 12.17 4.40
N ASP A 188 -2.52 12.30 4.89
CA ASP A 188 -3.21 11.23 5.60
C ASP A 188 -3.48 10.02 4.72
N ALA A 189 -3.69 10.21 3.41
CA ALA A 189 -3.91 9.09 2.49
C ALA A 189 -2.70 8.14 2.38
N PHE A 190 -1.48 8.62 2.63
CA PHE A 190 -0.27 7.80 2.71
C PHE A 190 0.04 7.28 4.12
N CYS A 191 -0.66 7.78 5.15
CA CYS A 191 -0.42 7.40 6.53
C CYS A 191 -0.88 5.95 6.80
N PRO A 192 0.00 5.05 7.30
CA PRO A 192 -0.36 3.66 7.55
C PRO A 192 -1.58 3.46 8.45
N SER A 193 -1.70 4.21 9.54
CA SER A 193 -2.85 4.09 10.44
C SER A 193 -4.15 4.54 9.79
N THR A 194 -4.10 5.60 8.96
CA THR A 194 -5.28 6.08 8.24
C THR A 194 -5.73 5.06 7.21
N ALA A 195 -4.80 4.54 6.40
CA ALA A 195 -5.11 3.54 5.37
C ALA A 195 -5.68 2.25 5.97
N VAL A 196 -5.07 1.73 7.06
CA VAL A 196 -5.57 0.51 7.72
C VAL A 196 -6.95 0.75 8.34
N LYS A 197 -7.18 1.90 9.00
CA LYS A 197 -8.49 2.25 9.57
C LYS A 197 -9.55 2.45 8.49
N PHE A 198 -9.18 3.05 7.37
CA PHE A 198 -10.08 3.23 6.23
C PHE A 198 -10.61 1.88 5.72
N VAL A 199 -9.70 0.94 5.43
CA VAL A 199 -10.08 -0.40 4.97
C VAL A 199 -10.87 -1.17 6.04
N ALA A 200 -10.41 -1.16 7.29
CA ALA A 200 -11.09 -1.83 8.39
C ALA A 200 -12.51 -1.28 8.63
N GLY A 201 -12.70 0.03 8.50
CA GLY A 201 -14.01 0.67 8.62
C GLY A 201 -14.98 0.26 7.52
N LEU A 202 -14.52 0.15 6.27
CA LEU A 202 -15.34 -0.33 5.15
C LEU A 202 -15.74 -1.81 5.32
N ILE A 203 -14.81 -2.66 5.78
CA ILE A 203 -15.13 -4.05 6.12
C ILE A 203 -16.11 -4.13 7.28
N ALA A 204 -15.92 -3.36 8.35
CA ALA A 204 -16.86 -3.31 9.48
C ALA A 204 -18.26 -2.85 9.05
N GLN A 205 -18.35 -1.85 8.15
CA GLN A 205 -19.61 -1.44 7.56
C GLN A 205 -20.27 -2.59 6.79
N GLY A 206 -19.52 -3.27 5.90
CA GLY A 206 -20.01 -4.44 5.17
C GLY A 206 -20.53 -5.52 6.10
N LEU A 207 -19.75 -5.88 7.13
CA LEU A 207 -20.13 -6.86 8.14
C LEU A 207 -21.40 -6.47 8.91
N SER A 208 -21.57 -5.18 9.24
CA SER A 208 -22.78 -4.69 9.90
C SER A 208 -24.04 -4.85 9.06
N VAL A 209 -23.90 -4.85 7.73
CA VAL A 209 -25.03 -4.94 6.78
C VAL A 209 -25.32 -6.37 6.37
N PHE A 210 -24.29 -7.17 6.12
CA PHE A 210 -24.43 -8.50 5.52
C PHE A 210 -24.30 -9.63 6.53
N HIS A 211 -23.68 -9.40 7.69
CA HIS A 211 -23.37 -10.42 8.69
C HIS A 211 -22.60 -11.63 8.15
N ASP A 212 -21.89 -11.43 7.03
CA ASP A 212 -21.08 -12.43 6.34
C ASP A 212 -19.79 -11.76 5.83
N GLU A 213 -18.65 -12.40 6.10
CA GLU A 213 -17.33 -11.85 5.75
C GLU A 213 -17.12 -11.74 4.24
N ARG A 214 -17.59 -12.73 3.48
CA ARG A 214 -17.38 -12.77 2.02
C ARG A 214 -18.19 -11.69 1.34
N ASP A 215 -19.43 -11.48 1.78
CA ASP A 215 -20.28 -10.40 1.28
C ASP A 215 -19.75 -9.01 1.74
N ALA A 216 -19.18 -8.90 2.94
CA ALA A 216 -18.49 -7.69 3.38
C ALA A 216 -17.29 -7.34 2.48
N VAL A 217 -16.45 -8.33 2.14
CA VAL A 217 -15.35 -8.16 1.17
C VAL A 217 -15.89 -7.79 -0.22
N ALA A 218 -16.97 -8.43 -0.68
CA ALA A 218 -17.61 -8.07 -1.94
C ALA A 218 -18.02 -6.59 -1.98
N SER A 219 -18.47 -6.05 -0.84
CA SER A 219 -18.90 -4.65 -0.71
C SER A 219 -17.77 -3.64 -0.85
N TYR A 220 -16.51 -4.03 -0.65
CA TYR A 220 -15.37 -3.17 -0.98
C TYR A 220 -15.26 -2.95 -2.50
N ASN A 221 -15.54 -3.98 -3.31
CA ASN A 221 -15.49 -3.90 -4.77
C ASN A 221 -16.75 -3.28 -5.39
N LEU A 222 -17.93 -3.68 -4.89
CA LEU A 222 -19.22 -3.35 -5.50
C LEU A 222 -19.94 -2.19 -4.80
N GLY A 223 -19.47 -1.76 -3.63
CA GLY A 223 -20.26 -0.97 -2.70
C GLY A 223 -21.40 -1.78 -2.07
N VAL A 224 -21.99 -1.27 -0.99
CA VAL A 224 -23.09 -1.94 -0.28
C VAL A 224 -24.30 -2.18 -1.18
N GLY A 225 -24.74 -1.16 -1.93
CA GLY A 225 -25.88 -1.30 -2.85
C GLY A 225 -25.63 -2.35 -3.93
N GLY A 226 -24.40 -2.34 -4.46
CA GLY A 226 -24.00 -3.29 -5.48
C GLY A 226 -23.93 -4.73 -5.00
N THR A 227 -23.39 -4.95 -3.81
CA THR A 227 -23.38 -6.28 -3.19
C THR A 227 -24.79 -6.80 -2.95
N LYS A 228 -25.73 -5.95 -2.51
CA LYS A 228 -27.15 -6.36 -2.37
C LYS A 228 -27.72 -6.86 -3.70
N MET A 229 -27.45 -6.17 -4.80
CA MET A 229 -27.92 -6.57 -6.13
C MET A 229 -27.26 -7.88 -6.60
N TRP A 230 -25.96 -8.05 -6.36
CA TRP A 230 -25.22 -9.27 -6.68
C TRP A 230 -25.71 -10.48 -5.86
N ILE A 231 -26.02 -10.29 -4.57
CA ILE A 231 -26.63 -11.30 -3.70
C ILE A 231 -28.00 -11.71 -4.24
N ASN A 232 -28.87 -10.75 -4.58
CA ASN A 232 -30.19 -11.01 -5.14
C ASN A 232 -30.14 -11.74 -6.49
N ALA A 233 -29.07 -11.54 -7.26
CA ALA A 233 -28.81 -12.26 -8.51
C ALA A 233 -28.28 -13.70 -8.29
N GLY A 234 -28.18 -14.18 -7.05
CA GLY A 234 -27.72 -15.54 -6.72
C GLY A 234 -26.20 -15.67 -6.57
N ARG A 235 -25.49 -14.56 -6.33
CA ARG A 235 -24.01 -14.52 -6.20
C ARG A 235 -23.27 -15.18 -7.38
N PRO A 236 -23.56 -14.80 -8.65
CA PRO A 236 -22.89 -15.37 -9.81
C PRO A 236 -21.39 -15.07 -9.75
N GLU A 237 -20.56 -15.98 -10.26
CA GLU A 237 -19.10 -15.82 -10.25
C GLU A 237 -18.66 -14.57 -11.01
N SER A 238 -19.17 -14.42 -12.23
CA SER A 238 -18.99 -13.25 -13.08
C SER A 238 -20.29 -12.46 -13.15
N TRP A 239 -20.22 -11.16 -12.88
CA TRP A 239 -21.41 -10.31 -12.81
C TRP A 239 -21.12 -8.93 -13.39
N THR A 240 -21.96 -8.48 -14.33
CA THR A 240 -21.92 -7.11 -14.83
C THR A 240 -22.87 -6.26 -13.99
N PRO A 241 -22.36 -5.29 -13.23
CA PRO A 241 -23.22 -4.44 -12.43
C PRO A 241 -24.16 -3.60 -13.30
N PRO A 242 -25.45 -3.44 -12.92
CA PRO A 242 -26.40 -2.68 -13.74
C PRO A 242 -26.05 -1.20 -13.94
N TRP A 243 -25.23 -0.62 -13.06
CA TRP A 243 -24.73 0.75 -13.20
C TRP A 243 -23.44 0.84 -14.05
N ASP A 244 -22.84 -0.28 -14.42
CA ASP A 244 -21.63 -0.31 -15.22
C ASP A 244 -21.97 -0.12 -16.70
N THR A 245 -21.81 1.11 -17.19
CA THR A 245 -22.08 1.48 -18.58
C THR A 245 -21.04 0.96 -19.57
N THR A 246 -19.92 0.41 -19.10
CA THR A 246 -18.87 -0.16 -19.95
C THR A 246 -19.16 -1.61 -20.34
N GLY A 247 -20.15 -2.24 -19.70
CA GLY A 247 -20.48 -3.65 -19.89
C GLY A 247 -19.44 -4.61 -19.31
N ARG A 248 -18.51 -4.12 -18.49
CA ARG A 248 -17.42 -4.93 -17.93
C ARG A 248 -17.94 -5.85 -16.82
N ALA A 249 -17.85 -7.15 -17.07
CA ALA A 249 -18.13 -8.14 -16.05
C ALA A 249 -17.04 -8.16 -14.97
N ARG A 250 -17.45 -8.37 -13.72
CA ARG A 250 -16.57 -8.49 -12.54
C ARG A 250 -16.59 -9.92 -12.04
N ASN A 251 -15.42 -10.55 -11.89
CA ASN A 251 -15.33 -11.87 -11.27
C ASN A 251 -15.28 -11.72 -9.73
N VAL A 252 -16.46 -11.55 -9.13
CA VAL A 252 -16.63 -11.18 -7.72
C VAL A 252 -16.12 -12.29 -6.79
N ARG A 253 -16.39 -13.56 -7.11
CA ARG A 253 -15.92 -14.70 -6.30
C ARG A 253 -14.39 -14.79 -6.31
N THR A 254 -13.77 -14.68 -7.48
CA THR A 254 -12.31 -14.67 -7.61
C THR A 254 -11.68 -13.49 -6.86
N TYR A 255 -12.34 -12.33 -6.86
CA TYR A 255 -11.91 -11.20 -6.04
C TYR A 255 -11.92 -11.55 -4.55
N ILE A 256 -13.04 -12.04 -4.01
CA ILE A 256 -13.16 -12.41 -2.59
C ILE A 256 -12.10 -13.45 -2.21
N ASP A 257 -11.98 -14.52 -2.99
CA ASP A 257 -11.02 -15.59 -2.71
C ASP A 257 -9.58 -15.08 -2.76
N ARG A 258 -9.26 -14.19 -3.70
CA ARG A 258 -7.95 -13.54 -3.75
C ARG A 258 -7.66 -12.76 -2.47
N ILE A 259 -8.60 -11.96 -2.00
CA ILE A 259 -8.46 -11.15 -0.79
C ILE A 259 -8.25 -12.05 0.44
N LEU A 260 -9.18 -12.97 0.70
CA LEU A 260 -9.17 -13.76 1.94
C LEU A 260 -8.00 -14.75 2.02
N THR A 261 -7.53 -15.28 0.89
CA THR A 261 -6.40 -16.23 0.86
C THR A 261 -5.03 -15.55 0.72
N GLN A 262 -4.98 -14.21 0.65
CA GLN A 262 -3.75 -13.51 0.33
C GLN A 262 -2.68 -13.70 1.41
N ALA A 263 -3.07 -13.70 2.69
CA ALA A 263 -2.14 -13.91 3.80
C ALA A 263 -1.51 -15.30 3.80
N ASP A 264 -2.31 -16.34 3.52
CA ASP A 264 -1.85 -17.73 3.40
C ASP A 264 -0.84 -17.90 2.26
N LYS A 265 -1.16 -17.35 1.08
CA LYS A 265 -0.24 -17.34 -0.08
C LYS A 265 1.08 -16.65 0.23
N ASP A 266 1.01 -15.66 1.09
CA ASP A 266 2.10 -14.84 1.55
C ASP A 266 2.87 -15.47 2.73
N GLY A 267 2.41 -16.60 3.26
CA GLY A 267 3.02 -17.33 4.38
C GLY A 267 2.86 -16.64 5.74
N VAL A 268 1.87 -15.76 5.89
CA VAL A 268 1.62 -14.99 7.11
C VAL A 268 0.62 -15.72 7.98
N LYS A 269 0.96 -15.91 9.27
CA LYS A 269 0.07 -16.47 10.29
C LYS A 269 -0.39 -15.36 11.25
#